data_AF-Q5YUL4-F1
#
_entry.id   AF-Q5YUL4-F1
#
_cell.length_a   1.000
_cell.length_b   1.000
_cell.length_c   1.000
_cell.angle_alpha   90.00
_cell.angle_beta   90.00
_cell.angle_gamma   90.00
#
_symmetry.space_group_name_H-M   'P 1'
#
loop_
_entity.id
_entity.type
_entity.pdbx_description
1 polymer ?
#
loop_
_entity_poly.entity_id
_entity_poly.type
_entity_poly.pdbx_seq_one_letter_code
_entity_poly.pdbx_strand_id
1 'polypeptide(L)' 'MSEDLDHTDTRDFDDATRGLVAELDPPAITDGNGRVVWDIESYGFLAQDCPDTAHPGL' A
#
# COMPACT_ATOMS: atom_id res chain seq x y z
N MET A 1 5.22 -2.26 -25.35
CA MET A 1 6.61 -2.64 -25.00
C MET A 1 6.55 -2.97 -23.53
N SER A 2 6.43 -4.26 -23.19
CA SER A 2 6.57 -4.67 -21.80
C SER A 2 8.06 -4.51 -21.49
N GLU A 3 8.39 -3.60 -20.59
CA GLU A 3 9.68 -3.66 -19.92
C GLU A 3 9.66 -4.99 -19.13
N ASP A 4 10.66 -5.85 -19.31
CA ASP A 4 10.81 -7.08 -18.53
C ASP A 4 11.15 -6.68 -17.09
N LEU A 5 10.11 -6.45 -16.29
CA LEU A 5 10.22 -6.20 -14.85
C LEU A 5 10.36 -7.55 -14.14
N ASP A 6 11.44 -7.70 -13.36
CA ASP A 6 11.65 -8.89 -12.54
C ASP A 6 10.80 -8.82 -11.26
N HIS A 7 9.57 -9.33 -11.34
CA HIS A 7 8.67 -9.42 -10.18
C HIS A 7 9.08 -10.47 -9.15
N THR A 8 10.11 -11.27 -9.42
CA THR A 8 10.63 -12.24 -8.43
C THR A 8 11.63 -11.60 -7.46
N ASP A 9 12.15 -10.42 -7.79
CA ASP A 9 12.94 -9.62 -6.86
C ASP A 9 12.04 -8.88 -5.87
N THR A 10 11.89 -9.44 -4.67
CA THR A 10 11.02 -8.89 -3.62
C THR A 10 11.76 -8.05 -2.57
N ARG A 11 13.01 -7.64 -2.83
CA ARG A 11 13.84 -6.93 -1.83
C ARG A 11 13.20 -5.65 -1.31
N ASP A 12 12.46 -4.92 -2.15
CA ASP A 12 11.78 -3.69 -1.73
C ASP A 12 10.69 -3.96 -0.67
N PHE A 13 10.01 -5.11 -0.73
CA PHE A 13 9.02 -5.50 0.28
C PHE A 13 9.68 -5.84 1.63
N ASP A 14 10.82 -6.54 1.59
CA ASP A 14 11.60 -6.84 2.80
C ASP A 14 12.12 -5.55 3.44
N ASP A 15 12.66 -4.64 2.62
CA ASP A 15 13.20 -3.36 3.09
C ASP A 15 12.11 -2.43 3.63
N ALA A 16 10.91 -2.43 3.04
CA ALA A 16 9.76 -1.63 3.51
C ALA A 16 9.26 -2.04 4.89
N THR A 17 9.39 -3.33 5.26
CA THR A 17 8.94 -3.86 6.55
C THR A 17 10.05 -3.96 7.60
N ARG A 18 11.32 -3.84 7.17
CA ARG A 18 12.49 -3.97 8.05
C ARG A 18 12.49 -2.88 9.14
N GLY A 19 12.38 -3.32 10.39
CA GLY A 19 12.46 -2.44 11.55
C GLY A 19 11.16 -1.70 11.89
N LEU A 20 10.02 -2.16 11.35
CA LEU A 20 8.70 -1.65 11.72
C LEU A 20 8.48 -1.72 13.25
N VAL A 21 8.11 -0.60 13.86
CA VAL A 21 7.86 -0.48 15.31
C VAL A 21 6.38 -0.64 15.65
N ALA A 22 5.51 -0.02 14.86
CA ALA A 22 4.06 -0.05 15.04
C ALA A 22 3.34 0.31 13.73
N GLU A 23 2.13 -0.18 13.59
CA GLU A 23 1.17 0.22 12.55
C GLU A 23 0.32 1.41 13.02
N LEU A 24 -0.34 2.08 12.07
CA LEU A 24 -1.27 3.16 12.39
C LEU A 24 -2.60 2.57 12.89
N ASP A 25 -2.88 2.74 14.18
CA ASP A 25 -4.13 2.33 14.82
C ASP A 25 -4.71 3.50 15.65
N PRO A 26 -5.90 4.05 15.29
CA PRO A 26 -6.76 3.65 14.18
C PRO A 26 -6.22 4.08 12.80
N PRO A 27 -6.56 3.36 11.71
CA PRO A 27 -6.02 3.60 10.36
C PRO A 27 -6.47 4.93 9.71
N ALA A 28 -7.40 5.64 10.35
CA ALA A 28 -7.95 6.89 9.86
C ALA A 28 -7.66 8.06 10.81
N ILE A 29 -7.30 9.20 10.23
CA ILE A 29 -7.06 10.48 10.91
C ILE A 29 -8.28 11.37 10.69
N THR A 30 -8.81 11.95 11.77
CA THR A 30 -9.93 12.89 11.73
C THR A 30 -9.52 14.30 12.14
N ASP A 31 -10.20 15.31 11.61
CA ASP A 31 -10.12 16.68 12.12
C ASP A 31 -10.87 16.84 13.46
N GLY A 32 -10.82 18.05 14.04
CA GLY A 32 -11.50 18.36 15.30
C GLY A 32 -13.03 18.33 15.25
N ASN A 33 -13.62 18.24 14.05
CA ASN A 33 -15.06 18.10 13.83
C ASN A 33 -15.45 16.64 13.54
N GLY A 34 -14.49 15.70 13.56
CA GLY A 34 -14.70 14.28 13.30
C GLY A 34 -14.74 13.91 11.81
N ARG A 35 -14.39 14.81 10.90
CA ARG A 35 -14.28 14.48 9.47
C ARG A 35 -12.97 13.73 9.22
N VAL A 36 -13.03 12.61 8.50
CA VAL A 36 -11.83 11.91 8.01
C VAL A 36 -11.05 12.80 7.05
N VAL A 37 -9.79 13.04 7.38
CA VAL A 37 -8.84 13.79 6.53
C VAL A 37 -7.86 12.86 5.83
N TRP A 38 -7.62 11.68 6.39
CA TRP A 38 -6.82 10.62 5.78
C TRP A 38 -7.27 9.26 6.28
N ASP A 39 -7.28 8.25 5.42
CA ASP A 39 -7.63 6.87 5.77
C ASP A 39 -6.79 5.90 4.94
N ILE A 40 -5.90 5.15 5.59
CA ILE A 40 -5.05 4.17 4.89
C ILE A 40 -5.85 2.92 4.50
N GLU A 41 -6.93 2.60 5.21
CA GLU A 41 -7.77 1.42 4.94
C GLU A 41 -8.47 1.52 3.59
N SER A 42 -8.66 2.74 3.08
CA SER A 42 -9.17 3.00 1.73
C SER A 42 -8.32 2.34 0.63
N TYR A 43 -7.06 1.98 0.91
CA TYR A 43 -6.16 1.26 0.00
C TYR A 43 -6.07 -0.25 0.27
N GLY A 44 -6.89 -0.81 1.15
CA GLY A 44 -6.86 -2.24 1.51
C GLY A 44 -7.06 -3.20 0.33
N PHE A 45 -7.66 -2.73 -0.77
CA PHE A 45 -7.80 -3.51 -2.01
C PHE A 45 -6.46 -3.89 -2.66
N LEU A 46 -5.36 -3.19 -2.34
CA LEU A 46 -4.02 -3.49 -2.86
C LEU A 46 -3.45 -4.82 -2.35
N ALA A 47 -4.04 -5.42 -1.31
CA ALA A 47 -3.67 -6.76 -0.83
C ALA A 47 -4.21 -7.91 -1.71
N GLN A 48 -4.93 -7.59 -2.79
CA GLN A 48 -5.50 -8.55 -3.73
C GLN A 48 -4.65 -8.65 -5.01
N ASP A 49 -4.98 -9.57 -5.91
CA ASP A 49 -4.32 -9.69 -7.21
C ASP A 49 -4.47 -8.41 -8.04
N CYS A 50 -3.41 -8.06 -8.80
CA CYS A 50 -3.42 -6.89 -9.68
C CYS A 50 -4.57 -6.98 -10.70
N PRO A 51 -5.48 -5.99 -10.76
CA PRO A 51 -6.58 -6.02 -11.73
C PRO A 51 -6.08 -5.72 -13.15
N ASP A 52 -6.80 -6.21 -14.16
CA ASP A 52 -6.51 -5.95 -15.59
C ASP A 52 -6.52 -4.46 -15.97
N THR A 53 -7.16 -3.63 -15.14
CA THR A 53 -7.28 -2.18 -15.35
C THR A 53 -6.11 -1.38 -14.75
N ALA A 54 -5.17 -2.03 -14.07
CA ALA A 54 -3.97 -1.40 -13.51
C ALA A 54 -2.71 -1.97 -14.19
N HIS A 55 -1.65 -1.16 -14.22
CA HIS A 55 -0.36 -1.62 -14.69
C HIS A 55 0.35 -2.42 -13.57
N PRO A 56 0.92 -3.61 -13.83
CA PRO A 56 1.49 -4.47 -12.78
C PRO A 56 2.78 -3.92 -12.14
N GLY A 57 3.40 -2.91 -12.76
CA GLY A 57 4.58 -2.22 -12.22
C GLY A 57 4.27 -0.91 -11.49
N LEU A 58 3.00 -0.61 -11.20
CA LEU A 58 2.57 0.54 -10.38
C LEU A 58 2.34 0.10 -8.94
#